data_AF-A0A1A6GG92-F1
#
_entry.id   AF-A0A1A6GG92-F1
#
_cell.length_a   1.000
_cell.length_b   1.000
_cell.length_c   1.000
_cell.angle_alpha   90.00
_cell.angle_beta   90.00
_cell.angle_gamma   90.00
#
_symmetry.space_group_name_H-M   'P 1'
#
loop_
_entity.id
_entity.type
_entity.pdbx_description
1 polymer ?
#
loop_
_entity_poly.entity_id
_entity_poly.type
_entity_poly.pdbx_seq_one_letter_code
_entity_poly.pdbx_strand_id
1 'polypeptide(L)'
;TVPEDPVPGLKLCEHQQRHAQAQHAYPGSRIHIPQCDDQGNFVPLQCHGNTGFCWCVDQNGHEVPGTQTPPGSTPPHCGPPSGESPCPEERPNASSGLESKNRMALAVGEL
;
A
#
# COMPACT_ATOMS: atom_id res chain seq x y z
N THR A 1 -10.21 -29.30 6.43
CA THR A 1 -10.37 -28.12 5.57
C THR A 1 -9.09 -27.33 5.64
N VAL A 2 -8.26 -27.46 4.62
CA VAL A 2 -7.09 -26.61 4.44
C VAL A 2 -7.64 -25.20 4.20
N PRO A 3 -7.18 -24.15 4.90
CA PRO A 3 -7.55 -22.79 4.53
C PRO A 3 -7.11 -22.59 3.09
N GLU A 4 -8.04 -22.17 2.24
CA GLU A 4 -7.79 -21.93 0.83
C GLU A 4 -6.59 -20.98 0.71
N ASP A 5 -5.51 -21.47 0.10
CA ASP A 5 -4.35 -20.68 -0.25
C ASP A 5 -4.83 -19.38 -0.93
N PRO A 6 -4.39 -18.19 -0.49
CA PRO A 6 -4.59 -16.99 -1.29
C PRO A 6 -3.93 -17.26 -2.65
N VAL A 7 -4.69 -17.15 -3.73
CA VAL A 7 -4.25 -17.42 -5.11
C VAL A 7 -2.79 -16.97 -5.31
N PRO A 8 -1.83 -17.90 -5.54
CA PRO A 8 -0.42 -17.54 -5.60
C PRO A 8 -0.18 -16.49 -6.69
N GLY A 9 0.27 -15.30 -6.27
CA GLY A 9 0.75 -14.26 -7.19
C GLY A 9 -0.24 -13.17 -7.60
N LEU A 10 -1.45 -13.10 -7.03
CA LEU A 10 -2.37 -11.99 -7.31
C LEU A 10 -2.20 -10.85 -6.29
N LYS A 11 -1.94 -9.62 -6.76
CA LYS A 11 -1.86 -8.44 -5.90
C LYS A 11 -3.25 -7.94 -5.49
N LEU A 12 -3.29 -7.12 -4.44
CA LEU A 12 -4.53 -6.60 -3.86
C LEU A 12 -5.40 -5.85 -4.89
N CYS A 13 -4.80 -5.00 -5.73
CA CYS A 13 -5.57 -4.27 -6.73
C CYS A 13 -6.21 -5.22 -7.74
N GLU A 14 -5.44 -6.17 -8.28
CA GLU A 14 -5.95 -7.15 -9.25
C GLU A 14 -7.05 -8.03 -8.66
N HIS A 15 -6.93 -8.39 -7.38
CA HIS A 15 -7.98 -9.09 -6.64
C HIS A 15 -9.26 -8.26 -6.62
N GLN A 16 -9.18 -7.01 -6.13
CA GLN A 16 -10.34 -6.12 -6.05
C GLN A 16 -10.92 -5.83 -7.44
N GLN A 17 -10.08 -5.68 -8.45
CA GLN A 17 -10.49 -5.45 -9.84
C GLN A 17 -11.34 -6.59 -10.36
N ARG A 18 -10.93 -7.86 -10.18
CA ARG A 18 -11.73 -9.02 -10.59
C ARG A 18 -13.07 -9.09 -9.89
N HIS A 19 -13.09 -8.84 -8.57
CA HIS A 19 -14.34 -8.84 -7.80
C HIS A 19 -15.29 -7.73 -8.27
N ALA A 20 -14.78 -6.52 -8.48
CA ALA A 20 -15.55 -5.40 -8.99
C ALA A 20 -16.04 -5.65 -10.43
N GLN A 21 -15.23 -6.25 -11.31
CA GLN A 21 -15.64 -6.59 -12.66
C GLN A 21 -16.83 -7.58 -12.68
N ALA A 22 -16.78 -8.61 -11.83
CA ALA A 22 -17.87 -9.57 -11.70
C ALA A 22 -19.18 -8.89 -11.26
N GLN A 23 -19.09 -7.91 -10.37
CA GLN A 23 -20.24 -7.13 -9.92
C GLN A 23 -20.70 -6.09 -10.96
N HIS A 24 -19.81 -5.53 -11.76
CA HIS A 24 -20.15 -4.54 -12.79
C HIS A 24 -20.88 -5.18 -13.98
N ALA A 25 -20.77 -6.51 -14.16
CA ALA A 25 -21.55 -7.25 -15.14
C ALA A 25 -23.08 -7.21 -14.89
N TYR A 26 -23.52 -6.84 -13.68
CA TYR A 26 -24.93 -6.67 -13.39
C TYR A 26 -25.47 -5.32 -13.92
N PRO A 27 -26.58 -5.33 -14.67
CA PRO A 27 -27.18 -4.09 -15.19
C PRO A 27 -27.62 -3.19 -14.04
N GLY A 28 -27.21 -1.92 -14.09
CA GLY A 28 -27.49 -0.93 -13.04
C GLY A 28 -26.42 -0.82 -11.95
N SER A 29 -25.36 -1.64 -11.99
CA SER A 29 -24.21 -1.49 -11.11
C SER A 29 -23.52 -0.14 -11.31
N ARG A 30 -23.35 0.60 -10.20
CA ARG A 30 -22.70 1.92 -10.13
C ARG A 30 -21.38 1.84 -9.35
N ILE A 31 -20.75 0.67 -9.39
CA ILE A 31 -19.51 0.42 -8.67
C ILE A 31 -18.32 0.86 -9.51
N HIS A 32 -17.29 1.34 -8.82
CA HIS A 32 -16.00 1.62 -9.42
C HIS A 32 -15.20 0.32 -9.60
N ILE A 33 -14.57 0.15 -10.77
CA ILE A 33 -13.56 -0.89 -10.97
C ILE A 33 -12.20 -0.25 -10.74
N PRO A 34 -11.42 -0.68 -9.73
CA PRO A 34 -10.11 -0.10 -9.48
C PRO A 34 -9.16 -0.30 -10.67
N GLN A 35 -8.40 0.73 -11.02
CA GLN A 35 -7.34 0.65 -12.01
C GLN A 35 -6.05 0.19 -11.33
N CYS A 36 -5.38 -0.75 -11.98
CA CYS A 36 -4.14 -1.33 -11.51
C CYS A 36 -3.03 -1.08 -12.53
N ASP A 37 -1.80 -0.91 -12.07
CA ASP A 37 -0.63 -0.85 -12.94
C ASP A 37 -0.16 -2.26 -13.36
N ASP A 38 0.84 -2.35 -14.23
CA ASP A 38 1.37 -3.63 -14.75
C ASP A 38 1.96 -4.54 -13.66
N GLN A 39 2.31 -3.99 -12.50
CA GLN A 39 2.77 -4.75 -11.32
C GLN A 39 1.64 -5.14 -10.36
N GLY A 40 0.38 -4.83 -10.71
CA GLY A 40 -0.80 -5.16 -9.92
C GLY A 40 -1.02 -4.28 -8.69
N ASN A 41 -0.35 -3.13 -8.56
CA ASN A 41 -0.65 -2.16 -7.50
C ASN A 41 -1.74 -1.18 -7.97
N PHE A 42 -2.29 -0.42 -7.03
CA PHE A 42 -3.26 0.62 -7.37
C PHE A 42 -2.57 1.76 -8.11
N VAL A 43 -3.17 2.19 -9.22
CA VAL A 43 -2.77 3.45 -9.84
C VAL A 43 -3.13 4.57 -8.87
N PRO A 44 -2.20 5.48 -8.51
CA PRO A 44 -2.47 6.53 -7.54
C PRO A 44 -3.66 7.41 -7.91
N LEU A 45 -3.90 7.62 -9.20
CA LEU A 45 -5.08 8.30 -9.73
C LEU A 45 -6.12 7.28 -10.19
N GLN A 46 -7.29 7.31 -9.56
CA GLN A 46 -8.43 6.47 -9.90
C GLN A 46 -9.55 7.32 -10.49
N CYS A 47 -10.22 6.82 -11.52
CA CYS A 47 -11.33 7.50 -12.17
C CYS A 47 -12.50 6.53 -12.39
N HIS A 48 -13.69 6.93 -11.97
CA HIS A 48 -14.92 6.19 -12.18
C HIS A 48 -15.45 6.45 -13.60
N GLY A 49 -15.23 5.51 -14.54
CA GLY A 49 -15.59 5.69 -15.95
C GLY A 49 -17.04 6.12 -16.21
N ASN A 50 -18.01 5.60 -15.44
CA ASN A 50 -19.44 5.93 -15.64
C ASN A 50 -19.88 7.29 -15.06
N THR A 51 -19.28 7.76 -13.96
CA THR A 51 -19.66 9.03 -13.31
C THR A 51 -18.72 10.18 -13.66
N GLY A 52 -17.52 9.85 -14.16
CA GLY A 52 -16.46 10.79 -14.52
C GLY A 52 -15.76 11.44 -13.32
N PHE A 53 -16.01 10.98 -12.10
CA PHE A 53 -15.25 11.42 -10.93
C PHE A 53 -13.86 10.81 -10.92
N CYS A 54 -12.86 11.55 -10.47
CA CYS A 54 -11.51 11.05 -10.22
C CYS A 54 -11.06 11.40 -8.81
N TRP A 55 -10.18 10.60 -8.21
CA TRP A 55 -9.63 10.80 -6.87
C TRP A 55 -8.26 10.14 -6.75
N CYS A 56 -7.49 10.52 -5.73
CA CYS A 56 -6.25 9.84 -5.40
C CYS A 56 -6.51 8.66 -4.45
N VAL A 57 -5.69 7.62 -4.53
CA VAL A 57 -5.71 6.49 -3.58
C VAL A 57 -4.35 6.21 -2.97
N ASP A 58 -4.37 5.58 -1.80
CA ASP A 58 -3.18 5.03 -1.15
C ASP A 58 -2.75 3.67 -1.75
N GLN A 59 -1.68 3.08 -1.21
CA GLN A 59 -1.14 1.77 -1.66
C GLN A 59 -2.12 0.60 -1.46
N ASN A 60 -3.15 0.78 -0.63
CA ASN A 60 -4.20 -0.20 -0.35
C ASN A 60 -5.48 0.06 -1.18
N GLY A 61 -5.51 1.14 -1.96
CA GLY A 61 -6.64 1.52 -2.80
C GLY A 61 -7.69 2.39 -2.09
N HIS A 62 -7.42 2.89 -0.88
CA HIS A 62 -8.35 3.78 -0.20
C HIS A 62 -8.25 5.20 -0.73
N GLU A 63 -9.40 5.85 -0.91
CA GLU A 63 -9.48 7.24 -1.33
C GLU A 63 -8.78 8.16 -0.33
N VAL A 64 -7.91 9.03 -0.85
CA VAL A 64 -7.29 10.11 -0.09
C VAL A 64 -8.32 11.23 0.07
N PRO A 65 -8.72 11.59 1.30
CA PRO A 65 -9.75 12.60 1.54
C PRO A 65 -9.43 13.93 0.88
N GLY A 66 -10.45 14.54 0.24
CA GLY A 66 -10.33 15.86 -0.38
C GLY A 66 -9.68 15.88 -1.76
N THR A 67 -9.35 14.72 -2.33
CA THR A 67 -8.77 14.62 -3.69
C THR A 67 -9.81 14.37 -4.78
N GLN A 68 -11.06 14.11 -4.41
CA GLN A 68 -12.12 13.82 -5.38
C GLN A 68 -12.50 15.05 -6.22
N THR A 69 -12.46 14.90 -7.54
CA THR A 69 -12.82 15.91 -8.53
C THR A 69 -14.05 15.49 -9.33
N PRO A 70 -14.98 16.41 -9.63
CA PRO A 70 -16.17 16.12 -10.44
C PRO A 70 -15.82 15.90 -11.92
N PRO A 71 -16.75 15.31 -12.71
CA PRO A 71 -16.59 15.16 -14.15
C PRO A 71 -16.35 16.51 -14.84
N GLY A 72 -15.40 16.53 -15.78
CA GLY A 72 -15.04 17.73 -16.55
C GLY A 72 -14.04 18.66 -15.87
N SER A 73 -13.65 18.39 -14.63
CA SER A 73 -12.55 19.09 -13.95
C SER A 73 -11.20 18.46 -14.28
N THR A 74 -10.13 19.22 -14.06
CA THR A 74 -8.77 18.67 -14.11
C THR A 74 -8.61 17.63 -12.99
N PRO A 75 -8.15 16.40 -13.30
CA PRO A 75 -7.89 15.38 -12.30
C PRO A 75 -6.90 15.85 -11.22
N PRO A 76 -6.98 15.32 -9.98
CA PRO A 76 -6.03 15.66 -8.94
C PRO A 76 -4.62 15.15 -9.29
N HIS A 77 -3.59 15.85 -8.82
CA HIS A 77 -2.22 15.41 -8.95
C HIS A 77 -1.92 14.37 -7.86
N CYS A 78 -1.85 13.10 -8.25
CA CYS A 78 -1.59 11.98 -7.34
C CYS A 78 -0.15 11.49 -7.47
N GLY A 79 0.61 11.52 -6.38
CA GLY A 79 2.01 11.10 -6.33
C GLY A 79 2.77 11.81 -5.21
N PRO A 80 3.99 11.35 -4.89
CA PRO A 80 4.84 12.10 -3.97
C PRO A 80 5.04 13.52 -4.54
N PRO A 81 5.02 14.57 -3.71
CA PRO A 81 5.36 15.91 -4.17
C PRO A 81 6.72 15.83 -4.86
N SER A 82 6.81 16.34 -6.08
CA SER A 82 8.04 16.37 -6.88
C SER A 82 9.10 17.20 -6.14
N GLY A 83 9.79 16.60 -5.16
CA GLY A 83 10.68 17.32 -4.25
C GLY A 83 10.93 16.66 -2.90
N GLU A 84 10.07 15.74 -2.43
CA GLU A 84 10.33 15.01 -1.20
C GLU A 84 10.90 13.63 -1.55
N SER A 85 12.24 13.53 -1.58
CA SER A 85 12.88 12.23 -1.39
C SER A 85 12.28 11.65 -0.11
N PRO A 86 11.81 10.39 -0.06
CA PRO A 86 11.46 9.78 1.21
C PRO A 86 12.61 10.03 2.18
N CYS A 87 12.28 10.57 3.36
CA CYS A 87 13.24 10.70 4.45
C CYS A 87 13.96 9.34 4.52
N PRO A 88 15.31 9.26 4.41
CA PRO A 88 15.98 7.98 4.39
C PRO A 88 15.55 7.22 5.65
N GLU A 89 14.75 6.16 5.46
CA GLU A 89 14.38 5.22 6.51
C GLU A 89 15.69 4.82 7.19
N GLU A 90 15.81 5.16 8.47
CA GLU A 90 17.06 5.08 9.19
C GLU A 90 17.53 3.62 9.19
N ARG A 91 18.60 3.35 8.43
CA ARG A 91 19.28 2.05 8.44
C ARG A 91 19.47 1.63 9.90
N PRO A 92 19.09 0.40 10.32
CA PRO A 92 19.46 -0.06 11.65
C PRO A 92 20.98 0.05 11.75
N ASN A 93 21.38 0.88 12.71
CA ASN A 93 22.72 1.35 12.92
C ASN A 93 23.65 0.15 13.18
N ALA A 94 24.44 -0.21 12.17
CA ALA A 94 25.63 -1.02 12.39
C ALA A 94 26.73 -0.09 12.95
N SER A 95 26.69 0.17 14.25
CA SER A 95 27.85 0.71 14.97
C SER A 95 28.46 -0.39 15.81
N SER A 96 29.68 -0.71 15.40
CA SER A 96 30.66 -1.45 16.18
C SER A 96 30.90 -0.82 17.55
N GLY A 97 31.00 -1.68 18.58
CA GLY A 97 32.00 -1.61 19.65
C GLY A 97 31.92 -0.50 20.71
N LEU A 98 31.53 -0.89 21.94
CA LEU A 98 32.28 -0.49 23.14
C LEU A 98 32.20 -1.60 24.20
N GLU A 99 33.33 -2.28 24.40
CA GLU A 99 33.58 -3.22 25.49
C GLU A 99 33.25 -2.58 26.85
N SER A 100 32.17 -3.05 27.48
CA SER A 100 31.90 -2.80 28.90
C SER A 100 32.29 -4.03 29.70
N LYS A 101 33.43 -3.90 30.38
CA LYS A 101 34.02 -4.89 31.29
C LYS A 101 33.06 -5.15 32.45
N ASN A 102 32.20 -6.15 32.32
CA ASN A 102 31.34 -6.58 33.42
C ASN A 102 32.13 -7.48 34.38
N ARG A 103 32.60 -6.87 35.47
CA ARG A 103 33.29 -7.52 36.57
C ARG A 103 32.25 -8.27 37.41
N MET A 104 32.06 -9.57 37.16
CA MET A 104 31.33 -10.45 38.06
C MET A 104 32.34 -11.29 38.83
N ALA A 105 32.54 -10.92 40.09
CA ALA A 105 33.13 -11.78 41.09
C ALA A 105 32.16 -12.95 41.33
N LEU A 106 32.58 -14.17 41.01
CA LEU A 106 32.07 -15.35 41.67
C LEU A 106 33.17 -15.91 42.54
N ALA A 107 33.03 -15.68 43.84
CA ALA A 107 33.58 -16.54 44.85
C ALA A 107 32.85 -17.89 44.78
N VAL A 108 33.57 -18.96 44.50
CA VAL A 108 33.29 -20.29 45.03
C VAL A 108 34.64 -20.90 45.42
N GLY A 109 34.82 -21.11 46.73
CA GLY A 109 35.69 -22.19 47.22
C GLY A 109 35.09 -23.54 46.80
N GLU A 110 35.75 -24.68 46.97
CA GLU A 110 36.66 -25.12 48.00
C GLU A 110 37.52 -26.26 47.41
N LEU A 111 38.55 -26.64 48.19
CA LEU A 111 39.56 -27.69 47.99
C LEU A 111 39.03 -29.09 47.67
#